data_AF-A0AAX2CIQ5-F1
#
_entry.id   AF-A0AAX2CIQ5-F1
#
_cell.length_a   1.000
_cell.length_b   1.000
_cell.length_c   1.000
_cell.angle_alpha   90.00
_cell.angle_beta   90.00
_cell.angle_gamma   90.00
#
_symmetry.space_group_name_H-M   'P 1'
#
loop_
_entity.id
_entity.type
_entity.pdbx_description
1 polymer ?
#
loop_
_entity_poly.entity_id
_entity_poly.type
_entity_poly.pdbx_seq_one_letter_code
_entity_poly.pdbx_strand_id
1 'polypeptide(L)'
;MFTPFYGMCRARVNGNCPLAVEPPCLTANDGKPCFDLSVGMTSFDVKKYELHIESTTKIIEVSKEYGRQDMVKANERNLKRYKNIYKTIKKGNAIFGRFERIKR
;
A
#
# COMPACT_ATOMS: atom_id res chain seq x y z
N MET A 1 -9.80 1.82 -10.56
CA MET A 1 -9.92 1.60 -9.11
C MET A 1 -8.58 1.95 -8.48
N PHE A 2 -8.51 3.09 -7.77
CA PHE A 2 -7.32 3.56 -7.06
C PHE A 2 -7.22 2.73 -5.78
N THR A 3 -6.27 1.79 -5.71
CA THR A 3 -6.04 1.05 -4.48
C THR A 3 -4.83 1.69 -3.79
N PRO A 4 -5.02 2.49 -2.71
CA PRO A 4 -3.94 3.15 -2.01
C PRO A 4 -2.92 2.12 -1.51
N PHE A 5 -1.65 2.49 -1.46
CA PHE A 5 -0.67 1.74 -0.67
C PHE A 5 -0.86 2.18 0.76
N TYR A 6 -1.23 1.24 1.60
CA TYR A 6 -1.48 1.54 2.98
C TYR A 6 -0.24 1.19 3.80
N GLY A 7 0.54 2.21 4.13
CA GLY A 7 1.55 2.20 5.18
C GLY A 7 1.22 3.24 6.24
N MET A 8 2.06 3.34 7.26
CA MET A 8 2.00 4.47 8.19
C MET A 8 2.62 5.71 7.55
N CYS A 9 2.01 6.88 7.75
CA CYS A 9 2.56 8.15 7.28
C CYS A 9 3.12 8.93 8.48
N ARG A 10 4.44 9.13 8.54
CA ARG A 10 5.08 9.80 9.69
C ARG A 10 4.74 11.29 9.77
N ALA A 11 4.53 11.95 8.63
CA ALA A 11 4.08 13.33 8.60
C ALA A 11 2.72 13.54 9.29
N ARG A 12 1.83 12.53 9.28
CA ARG A 12 0.55 12.59 10.00
C ARG A 12 0.72 12.48 11.50
N VAL A 13 1.59 11.58 11.95
CA VAL A 13 1.92 11.43 13.37
C VAL A 13 2.48 12.73 13.92
N ASN A 14 3.27 13.45 13.12
CA ASN A 14 3.87 14.73 13.51
C ASN A 14 2.98 15.95 13.23
N GLY A 15 1.73 15.79 12.78
CA GLY A 15 0.79 16.90 12.52
C GLY A 15 1.07 17.74 11.27
N ASN A 16 2.07 17.37 10.46
CA ASN A 16 2.57 18.19 9.35
C ASN A 16 2.10 17.70 7.96
N CYS A 17 1.09 16.82 7.91
CA CYS A 17 0.57 16.31 6.65
C CYS A 17 -0.67 17.10 6.22
N PRO A 18 -0.63 17.87 5.11
CA PRO A 18 -1.79 18.60 4.61
C PRO A 18 -2.92 17.67 4.16
N LEU A 19 -2.62 16.39 3.96
CA LEU A 19 -3.54 15.35 3.53
C LEU A 19 -3.83 14.36 4.67
N ALA A 20 -3.76 14.79 5.92
CA ALA A 20 -3.96 13.94 7.10
C ALA A 20 -5.37 13.31 7.15
N VAL A 21 -6.36 14.01 6.58
CA VAL A 21 -7.79 13.61 6.56
C VAL A 21 -8.13 12.51 5.55
N GLU A 22 -7.29 12.29 4.53
CA GLU A 22 -7.49 11.25 3.50
C GLU A 22 -6.88 9.90 3.95
N PRO A 23 -7.12 8.74 3.34
CA PRO A 23 -6.34 7.53 3.63
C PRO A 23 -4.84 7.68 3.28
N PRO A 24 -3.91 6.96 3.96
CA PRO A 24 -2.47 7.09 3.76
C PRO A 24 -2.06 6.88 2.29
N CYS A 25 -1.08 7.69 1.87
CA CYS A 25 -1.06 8.31 0.57
C CYS A 25 -0.32 7.53 -0.55
N LEU A 26 -1.09 7.14 -1.56
CA LEU A 26 -0.66 7.24 -2.97
C LEU A 26 -1.24 8.47 -3.68
N THR A 27 -2.31 9.05 -3.15
CA THR A 27 -3.10 10.09 -3.83
C THR A 27 -2.43 11.46 -3.85
N ALA A 28 -1.39 11.63 -3.03
CA ALA A 28 -0.78 12.93 -2.71
C ALA A 28 0.34 13.41 -3.64
N ASN A 29 0.93 12.52 -4.45
CA ASN A 29 2.20 12.80 -5.15
C ASN A 29 2.14 12.29 -6.60
N ASP A 30 1.11 12.69 -7.36
CA ASP A 30 0.91 12.25 -8.75
C ASP A 30 0.92 10.72 -8.93
N GLY A 31 0.33 10.01 -7.97
CA GLY A 31 0.31 8.54 -7.94
C GLY A 31 1.61 7.88 -7.46
N LYS A 32 2.62 8.66 -7.04
CA LYS A 32 3.83 8.15 -6.38
C LYS A 32 3.61 8.02 -4.86
N PRO A 33 4.35 7.12 -4.18
CA PRO A 33 4.39 7.08 -2.73
C PRO A 33 4.86 8.42 -2.14
N CYS A 34 4.26 8.86 -1.03
CA CYS A 34 4.80 9.98 -0.27
C CYS A 34 6.18 9.66 0.30
N PHE A 35 7.03 10.68 0.46
CA PHE A 35 8.35 10.54 1.09
C PHE A 35 8.29 10.09 2.56
N ASP A 36 7.22 10.45 3.27
CA ASP A 36 6.98 10.07 4.67
C ASP A 36 6.05 8.85 4.82
N LEU A 37 5.69 8.19 3.71
CA LEU A 37 5.01 6.89 3.77
C LEU A 37 6.03 5.82 4.15
N SER A 38 5.71 5.01 5.13
CA SER A 38 6.53 3.89 5.57
C SER A 38 5.69 2.62 5.65
N VAL A 39 6.18 1.54 5.04
CA VAL A 39 5.53 0.23 4.99
C VAL A 39 6.51 -0.80 5.53
N GLY A 40 6.08 -1.58 6.52
CA GLY A 40 6.91 -2.59 7.18
C GLY A 40 7.58 -2.10 8.48
N MET A 41 7.10 -0.98 9.05
CA MET A 41 7.58 -0.50 10.35
C MET A 41 6.85 -1.18 11.51
N THR A 42 5.64 -1.69 11.27
CA THR A 42 4.85 -2.40 12.29
C THR A 42 4.43 -3.76 11.77
N SER A 43 4.22 -4.70 12.70
CA SER A 43 3.61 -6.00 12.37
C SER A 43 2.19 -5.85 11.81
N PHE A 44 1.53 -4.72 12.05
CA PHE A 44 0.22 -4.40 11.48
C PHE A 44 0.27 -4.22 9.96
N ASP A 45 1.38 -3.72 9.42
CA ASP A 45 1.57 -3.62 7.97
C ASP A 45 1.48 -5.01 7.31
N VAL A 46 2.00 -6.05 7.96
CA VAL A 46 1.93 -7.43 7.44
C VAL A 46 0.47 -7.87 7.28
N LYS A 47 -0.33 -7.76 8.36
CA LYS A 47 -1.76 -8.11 8.35
C LYS A 47 -2.54 -7.35 7.29
N LYS A 48 -2.21 -6.07 7.10
CA LYS A 48 -2.87 -5.21 6.11
C LYS A 48 -2.62 -5.69 4.69
N TYR A 49 -1.38 -6.05 4.36
CA TYR A 49 -1.06 -6.57 3.03
C TYR A 49 -1.59 -8.00 2.81
N GLU A 50 -1.78 -8.80 3.86
CA GLU A 50 -2.51 -10.08 3.75
C GLU A 50 -3.96 -9.83 3.30
N LEU A 51 -4.67 -8.92 3.98
CA LEU A 51 -6.03 -8.53 3.61
C LEU A 51 -6.11 -7.94 2.20
N HIS A 52 -5.13 -7.12 1.78
CA HIS A 52 -5.09 -6.60 0.42
C HIS A 52 -4.90 -7.69 -0.63
N ILE A 53 -4.04 -8.68 -0.37
CA ILE A 53 -3.83 -9.81 -1.26
C ILE A 53 -5.12 -10.62 -1.40
N GLU A 54 -5.78 -10.92 -0.29
CA GLU A 54 -7.04 -11.67 -0.27
C GLU A 54 -8.16 -10.93 -1.02
N SER A 55 -8.40 -9.66 -0.65
CA SER A 55 -9.42 -8.82 -1.28
C SER A 55 -9.19 -8.64 -2.79
N THR A 56 -7.93 -8.41 -3.21
CA THR A 56 -7.60 -8.25 -4.63
C THR A 56 -7.79 -9.55 -5.40
N THR A 57 -7.45 -10.70 -4.79
CA THR A 57 -7.68 -12.01 -5.40
C THR A 57 -9.17 -12.23 -5.63
N LYS A 58 -10.01 -11.91 -4.63
CA LYS A 58 -11.46 -12.03 -4.77
C LYS A 58 -12.04 -11.11 -5.84
N ILE A 59 -11.55 -9.88 -5.93
CA ILE A 59 -11.95 -8.94 -7.00
C ILE A 59 -11.58 -9.48 -8.38
N ILE A 60 -10.42 -10.12 -8.55
CA ILE A 60 -10.03 -10.72 -9.82
C ILE A 60 -10.98 -11.85 -10.22
N GLU A 61 -11.33 -12.74 -9.27
CA GLU A 61 -12.28 -13.82 -9.50
C GLU A 61 -13.64 -13.28 -9.96
N VAL A 62 -14.23 -12.39 -9.18
CA VAL A 62 -15.52 -11.76 -9.50
C VAL A 62 -15.42 -11.00 -10.83
N SER A 63 -14.35 -10.25 -11.08
CA SER A 63 -14.20 -9.53 -12.35
C SER A 63 -14.15 -10.45 -13.57
N LYS A 64 -13.60 -11.67 -13.42
CA LYS A 64 -13.61 -12.69 -14.50
C LYS A 64 -15.03 -13.19 -14.76
N GLU A 65 -15.80 -13.47 -13.71
CA GLU A 65 -17.21 -13.91 -13.82
C GLU A 65 -18.07 -12.88 -14.55
N TYR A 66 -17.86 -11.58 -14.28
CA TYR A 66 -18.60 -10.49 -14.90
C TYR A 66 -18.01 -10.00 -16.24
N GLY A 67 -17.01 -10.69 -16.79
CA GLY A 67 -16.39 -10.34 -18.08
C GLY A 67 -15.60 -9.01 -18.10
N ARG A 68 -15.24 -8.47 -16.92
CA ARG A 68 -14.55 -7.17 -16.77
C ARG A 68 -13.03 -7.30 -16.90
N GLN A 69 -12.55 -7.57 -18.13
CA GLN A 69 -11.12 -7.77 -18.41
C GLN A 69 -10.24 -6.56 -18.07
N ASP A 70 -10.78 -5.35 -18.16
CA ASP A 70 -10.14 -4.11 -17.70
C ASP A 70 -9.77 -4.19 -16.22
N MET A 71 -10.71 -4.66 -15.39
CA MET A 71 -10.55 -4.83 -13.95
C MET A 71 -9.61 -5.97 -13.62
N VAL A 72 -9.67 -7.09 -14.35
CA VAL A 72 -8.75 -8.22 -14.17
C VAL A 72 -7.31 -7.75 -14.36
N LYS A 73 -7.00 -7.12 -15.50
CA LYS A 73 -5.64 -6.67 -15.82
C LYS A 73 -5.11 -5.63 -14.82
N ALA A 74 -5.96 -4.72 -14.37
CA ALA A 74 -5.58 -3.72 -13.36
C ALA A 74 -5.28 -4.38 -11.99
N ASN A 75 -6.13 -5.32 -11.56
CA ASN A 75 -5.97 -5.96 -10.26
C ASN A 75 -4.85 -7.01 -10.23
N GLU A 76 -4.54 -7.69 -11.34
CA GLU A 76 -3.36 -8.57 -11.41
C GLU A 76 -2.04 -7.81 -11.22
N ARG A 77 -1.93 -6.60 -11.79
CA ARG A 77 -0.79 -5.71 -11.56
C ARG A 77 -0.67 -5.31 -10.09
N ASN A 78 -1.79 -5.00 -9.44
CA ASN A 78 -1.83 -4.68 -8.02
C ASN A 78 -1.50 -5.89 -7.14
N LEU A 79 -2.00 -7.08 -7.47
CA LEU A 79 -1.74 -8.32 -6.74
C LEU A 79 -0.23 -8.65 -6.74
N LYS A 80 0.44 -8.54 -7.90
CA LYS A 80 1.89 -8.75 -7.99
C LYS A 80 2.65 -7.78 -7.08
N ARG A 81 2.24 -6.51 -7.08
CA ARG A 81 2.83 -5.46 -6.25
C ARG A 81 2.60 -5.70 -4.76
N TYR A 82 1.41 -6.11 -4.34
CA TYR A 82 1.11 -6.46 -2.94
C TYR A 82 1.89 -7.68 -2.46
N LYS A 83 2.00 -8.73 -3.28
CA LYS A 83 2.83 -9.90 -2.94
C LYS A 83 4.31 -9.55 -2.78
N ASN A 84 4.84 -8.67 -3.63
CA ASN A 84 6.22 -8.19 -3.50
C ASN A 84 6.42 -7.41 -2.20
N ILE A 85 5.51 -6.49 -1.88
CA ILE A 85 5.56 -5.72 -0.63
C ILE A 85 5.47 -6.64 0.58
N TYR A 86 4.49 -7.54 0.61
CA TYR A 86 4.30 -8.53 1.66
C TYR A 86 5.56 -9.35 1.91
N LYS A 87 6.19 -9.87 0.84
CA LYS A 87 7.44 -10.65 0.94
C LYS A 87 8.58 -9.82 1.54
N THR A 88 8.67 -8.54 1.19
CA THR A 88 9.71 -7.65 1.71
C THR A 88 9.50 -7.34 3.19
N ILE A 89 8.28 -6.97 3.59
CA ILE A 89 7.96 -6.65 5.00
C ILE A 89 7.95 -7.86 5.91
N LYS A 90 7.58 -9.05 5.41
CA LYS A 90 7.65 -10.30 6.18
C LYS A 90 9.08 -10.70 6.54
N LYS A 91 10.07 -10.24 5.76
CA LYS A 91 11.50 -10.40 6.05
C LYS A 91 12.04 -9.36 7.05
N GLY A 92 11.19 -8.50 7.60
CA GLY A 92 11.58 -7.42 8.51
C GLY A 92 12.12 -6.17 7.82
N ASN A 93 11.97 -6.05 6.50
CA ASN A 93 12.44 -4.87 5.77
C ASN A 93 11.33 -3.81 5.68
N ALA A 94 11.70 -2.53 5.82
CA ALA A 94 10.83 -1.43 5.45
C ALA A 94 11.08 -1.01 3.98
N ILE A 95 10.05 -0.55 3.27
CA ILE A 95 10.12 -0.28 1.82
C ILE A 95 10.21 1.22 1.51
N PHE A 96 9.43 2.02 2.22
CA PHE A 96 9.31 3.45 1.98
C PHE A 96 9.62 4.22 3.26
N GLY A 97 9.99 5.48 3.10
CA GLY A 97 10.34 6.39 4.18
C GLY A 97 11.77 6.88 4.04
N ARG A 98 12.00 8.15 4.38
CA ARG A 98 13.36 8.65 4.59
C ARG A 98 13.97 7.93 5.79
N PHE A 99 14.73 6.87 5.57
CA PHE A 99 15.43 6.10 6.61
C PHE A 99 16.29 6.98 7.53
N GLU A 100 16.81 8.10 7.03
CA GLU A 100 17.56 9.08 7.81
C GLU A 100 16.75 9.67 8.98
N ARG A 101 15.42 9.77 8.87
CA ARG A 101 14.54 10.23 9.96
C ARG A 101 14.21 9.12 10.97
N ILE A 102 14.57 7.87 10.71
CA ILE A 102 14.33 6.73 11.62
C ILE A 102 15.43 6.66 12.69
N LYS A 103 16.62 7.23 12.43
CA LYS A 103 17.79 7.18 13.32
C LYS A 103 17.90 8.35 14.31
N ARG A 104 16.85 9.16 14.49
CA ARG A 104 16.85 10.32 15.39
C ARG A 104 15.97 10.07 16.60
#